data_AF-A0A961XEZ8-F1
#
_entry.id   AF-A0A961XEZ8-F1
#
_cell.length_a   1.000
_cell.length_b   1.000
_cell.length_c   1.000
_cell.angle_alpha   90.00
_cell.angle_beta   90.00
_cell.angle_gamma   90.00
#
_symmetry.space_group_name_H-M   'P 1'
#
loop_
_entity.id
_entity.type
_entity.pdbx_description
1 polymer ?
#
loop_
_entity_poly.entity_id
_entity_poly.type
_entity_poly.pdbx_seq_one_letter_code
_entity_poly.pdbx_strand_id
1 'polypeptide(L)' 'EGQTTAHYITSQLTGLDVTITRLAHGVPVGGELDYLDEGTLTAALRSRTAI' A
#
# COMPACT_ATOMS: atom_id res chain seq x y z
N GLU A 1 -9.31 3.34 7.19
CA GLU A 1 -9.55 2.34 8.26
C GLU A 1 -8.61 1.13 8.20
N GLY A 2 -8.45 0.46 7.05
CA GLY A 2 -7.54 -0.71 6.93
C GLY A 2 -6.06 -0.46 7.28
N GLN A 3 -5.61 0.80 7.26
CA GLN A 3 -4.25 1.15 7.67
C GLN A 3 -4.01 0.95 9.18
N THR A 4 -5.00 1.31 9.99
CA THR A 4 -4.97 1.15 11.45
C THR A 4 -5.00 -0.33 11.83
N THR A 5 -5.88 -1.11 11.20
CA THR A 5 -5.97 -2.55 11.44
C THR A 5 -4.69 -3.29 11.09
N ALA A 6 -4.10 -2.97 9.93
CA ALA A 6 -2.82 -3.55 9.54
C ALA A 6 -1.70 -3.21 10.52
N HIS A 7 -1.61 -1.95 10.97
CA HIS A 7 -0.63 -1.53 11.97
C HIS A 7 -0.81 -2.28 13.31
N TYR A 8 -2.06 -2.49 13.73
CA TYR A 8 -2.39 -3.27 14.92
C TYR A 8 -1.96 -4.74 14.79
N ILE A 9 -2.22 -5.38 13.65
CA ILE A 9 -1.79 -6.77 13.43
C ILE A 9 -0.26 -6.87 13.39
N THR A 10 0.42 -5.93 12.71
CA THR A 10 1.89 -5.89 12.69
C THR A 10 2.48 -5.72 14.08
N SER A 11 1.88 -4.88 14.94
CA SER A 11 2.40 -4.69 16.31
C SER A 11 2.24 -5.94 17.17
N GLN A 12 1.16 -6.71 16.99
CA GLN A 12 0.96 -7.99 17.68
C GLN A 12 1.94 -9.09 17.24
N LEU A 13 2.42 -9.02 16.00
CA LEU A 13 3.38 -9.98 15.45
C LEU A 13 4.85 -9.59 15.71
N THR A 14 5.09 -8.50 16.45
CA THR A 14 6.44 -8.04 16.80
C THR A 14 7.16 -9.10 17.65
N GLY A 15 8.32 -9.56 17.21
CA GLY A 15 9.14 -10.55 17.93
C GLY A 15 8.93 -12.00 17.50
N LEU A 16 8.04 -12.25 16.53
CA LEU A 16 7.93 -13.53 15.84
C LEU A 16 8.82 -13.53 14.59
N ASP A 17 9.46 -14.66 14.28
CA ASP A 17 10.27 -14.83 13.07
C ASP A 17 9.38 -15.11 11.85
N VAL A 18 8.54 -14.13 11.52
CA VAL A 18 7.58 -14.21 10.40
C VAL A 18 7.68 -12.98 9.52
N THR A 19 7.64 -13.19 8.20
CA THR A 19 7.69 -12.10 7.24
C THR A 19 6.32 -11.47 7.08
N ILE A 20 6.20 -10.19 7.42
CA ILE A 20 4.97 -9.42 7.28
C ILE A 20 5.03 -8.63 5.97
N THR A 21 4.13 -8.95 5.03
CA THR A 21 4.02 -8.24 3.75
C THR A 21 2.68 -7.53 3.63
N ARG A 22 2.63 -6.43 2.88
CA ARG A 22 1.40 -5.70 2.57
C ARG A 22 1.13 -5.75 1.08
N LEU A 23 -0.15 -5.83 0.70
CA LEU A 23 -0.55 -5.65 -0.68
C LEU A 23 -0.04 -4.31 -1.22
N ALA A 24 0.37 -4.29 -2.49
CA ALA A 24 0.74 -3.07 -3.16
C ALA A 24 -0.44 -2.09 -3.18
N HIS A 25 -0.16 -0.82 -2.93
CA HIS A 25 -1.13 0.27 -3.04
C HIS A 25 -0.65 1.18 -4.17
N GLY A 26 -1.49 1.39 -5.19
CA GLY A 26 -1.09 2.14 -6.37
C GLY A 26 -2.17 2.16 -7.44
N VAL A 27 -1.78 2.55 -8.66
CA VAL A 27 -2.67 2.65 -9.81
C VAL A 27 -3.11 1.25 -10.28
N PRO A 28 -4.41 1.01 -10.52
CA PRO A 28 -4.87 -0.26 -11.09
C PRO A 28 -4.32 -0.49 -12.50
N VAL A 29 -3.97 -1.74 -12.81
CA VAL A 29 -3.51 -2.12 -14.16
C VAL A 29 -4.67 -1.99 -15.14
N GLY A 30 -4.52 -1.12 -16.14
CA GLY A 30 -5.54 -0.90 -17.18
C GLY A 30 -6.50 0.26 -16.94
N GLY A 31 -6.32 1.05 -15.86
CA GLY A 31 -6.98 2.35 -15.72
C GLY A 31 -6.24 3.42 -16.54
N GLU A 32 -6.93 4.15 -17.41
CA GLU A 32 -6.37 5.35 -18.02
C GLU A 32 -6.05 6.38 -16.92
N LEU A 33 -4.84 6.95 -16.95
CA LEU A 33 -4.39 7.94 -15.97
C LEU A 33 -5.33 9.15 -15.92
N ASP A 34 -6.00 9.44 -17.03
CA ASP A 34 -6.96 10.54 -17.19
C ASP A 34 -8.23 10.38 -16.34
N TYR A 35 -8.51 9.17 -15.86
CA TYR A 35 -9.66 8.85 -15.02
C TYR A 35 -9.30 8.60 -13.55
N LEU A 36 -8.02 8.68 -13.20
CA LEU A 36 -7.58 8.57 -11.80
C LEU A 36 -7.69 9.91 -11.09
N ASP A 37 -8.21 9.88 -9.87
CA ASP A 37 -8.15 11.04 -9.00
C ASP A 37 -6.69 11.36 -8.61
N GLU A 38 -6.41 12.64 -8.41
CA GLU A 38 -5.09 13.17 -8.05
C GLU A 38 -4.54 12.55 -6.76
N GLY A 39 -5.43 12.14 -5.84
CA GLY A 39 -5.08 11.47 -4.58
C GLY A 39 -4.47 10.09 -4.81
N THR A 40 -5.08 9.28 -5.68
CA THR A 40 -4.58 7.96 -6.06
C THR A 40 -3.24 8.06 -6.78
N LEU A 41 -3.09 9.02 -7.69
CA LEU A 41 -1.83 9.25 -8.42
C LEU A 41 -0.70 9.62 -7.45
N THR A 42 -0.98 10.54 -6.52
CA THR A 42 -0.01 10.97 -5.50
C THR A 42 0.40 9.81 -4.58
N ALA A 43 -0.56 8.97 -4.17
CA ALA A 43 -0.28 7.80 -3.34
C ALA A 43 0.59 6.77 -4.07
N ALA A 44 0.33 6.54 -5.36
CA ALA A 44 1.10 5.64 -6.19
C ALA A 44 2.54 6.14 -6.40
N LEU A 45 2.72 7.44 -6.69
CA LEU A 45 4.04 8.05 -6.86
C LEU A 45 4.90 8.02 -5.59
N ARG A 46 4.26 8.18 -4.42
CA ARG A 46 4.91 8.06 -3.11
C ARG A 46 5.29 6.62 -2.77
N SER A 47 4.50 5.65 -3.24
CA SER A 47 4.71 4.22 -2.97
C SER A 47 5.54 3.51 -4.06
N ARG A 48 6.07 4.25 -5.03
CA ARG A 48 6.88 3.66 -6.11
C ARG A 48 8.12 3.01 -5.52
N THR A 49 8.37 1.77 -5.93
CA THR A 49 9.60 1.04 -5.56
C THR A 49 10.60 1.20 -6.71
N ALA A 50 11.89 1.33 -6.40
CA ALA A 50 12.93 1.28 -7.42
C ALA A 50 12.90 -0.08 -8.12
N ILE A 51 13.15 -0.09 -9.43
CA ILE A 51 13.24 -1.31 -10.23
C ILE A 51 14.60 -1.97 -9.99
#